data_AF-A0A9P4IP66-F1
#
_entry.id   AF-A0A9P4IP66-F1
#
_cell.length_a   1.000
_cell.length_b   1.000
_cell.length_c   1.000
_cell.angle_alpha   90.00
_cell.angle_beta   90.00
_cell.angle_gamma   90.00
#
_symmetry.space_group_name_H-M   'P 1'
#
loop_
_entity.id
_entity.type
_entity.pdbx_description
1 polymer ?
#
loop_
_entity_poly.entity_id
_entity_poly.type
_entity_poly.pdbx_seq_one_letter_code
_entity_poly.pdbx_strand_id
1 'polypeptide(L)'
;IPTDLMRFLPPPESPDFPVLSLGMILLFDQAGAHLFSGADQRYLNSYFRPLRLRLLAQLSNLPSRLRPWRLERWEEQGWSFEHWAIRQIFFNGPLTHSEDIDNHALQRGLHENLRALVERRVKRRDPNRDTAGSDAHDTMLFVNLIRTGPPEDENVSMEKYLWWSCRIMDAHMPILREFGRYPYNVMWKGEEYTPEEKRYLERTQWFHVTKMNEGELNAMKEDMKAGRWPPLKEQ
;
A
#
# COMPACT_ATOMS: atom_id res chain seq x y z
N ILE A 1 -21.38 4.17 1.58
CA ILE A 1 -20.32 3.18 1.23
C ILE A 1 -20.80 1.79 1.64
N PRO A 2 -20.78 0.76 0.76
CA PRO A 2 -21.27 -0.59 1.09
C PRO A 2 -20.63 -1.17 2.35
N THR A 3 -21.42 -1.79 3.22
CA THR A 3 -20.96 -2.35 4.50
C THR A 3 -20.38 -3.75 4.38
N ASP A 4 -20.84 -4.52 3.42
CA ASP A 4 -20.28 -5.83 3.08
C ASP A 4 -19.72 -5.82 1.65
N LEU A 5 -18.39 -5.95 1.54
CA LEU A 5 -17.70 -6.01 0.25
C LEU A 5 -17.53 -7.44 -0.25
N MET A 6 -17.70 -8.45 0.62
CA MET A 6 -17.61 -9.87 0.27
C MET A 6 -18.69 -10.28 -0.73
N ARG A 7 -19.84 -9.60 -0.73
CA ARG A 7 -20.93 -9.82 -1.70
C ARG A 7 -20.55 -9.61 -3.17
N PHE A 8 -19.43 -8.93 -3.43
CA PHE A 8 -18.91 -8.70 -4.77
C PHE A 8 -17.85 -9.74 -5.20
N LEU A 9 -17.54 -10.68 -4.30
CA LEU A 9 -16.62 -11.78 -4.52
C LEU A 9 -17.43 -13.09 -4.61
N PRO A 10 -16.88 -14.15 -5.23
CA PRO A 10 -17.47 -15.48 -5.09
C PRO A 10 -17.45 -15.95 -3.62
N PRO A 11 -18.12 -17.07 -3.29
CA PRO A 11 -17.99 -17.67 -1.97
C PRO A 11 -16.52 -17.93 -1.60
N PRO A 12 -16.11 -17.79 -0.32
CA PRO A 12 -14.73 -17.99 0.11
C PRO A 12 -14.11 -19.34 -0.29
N GLU A 13 -14.93 -20.38 -0.41
CA GLU A 13 -14.54 -21.73 -0.82
C GLU A 13 -14.21 -21.84 -2.31
N SER A 14 -14.66 -20.89 -3.14
CA SER A 14 -14.43 -20.91 -4.58
C SER A 14 -12.93 -20.88 -4.92
N PRO A 15 -12.46 -21.66 -5.92
CA PRO A 15 -11.08 -21.57 -6.39
C PRO A 15 -10.72 -20.17 -6.91
N ASP A 16 -11.69 -19.43 -7.48
CA ASP A 16 -11.45 -18.08 -8.01
C ASP A 16 -11.33 -17.01 -6.92
N PHE A 17 -11.71 -17.34 -5.69
CA PHE A 17 -11.78 -16.40 -4.57
C PHE A 17 -10.45 -15.67 -4.29
N PRO A 18 -9.28 -16.33 -4.23
CA PRO A 18 -8.00 -15.67 -4.01
C PRO A 18 -7.66 -14.63 -5.07
N VAL A 19 -7.85 -14.97 -6.34
CA VAL A 19 -7.52 -14.11 -7.48
C VAL A 19 -8.44 -12.90 -7.52
N LEU A 20 -9.75 -13.11 -7.38
CA LEU A 20 -10.73 -12.02 -7.41
C LEU A 20 -10.63 -11.11 -6.18
N SER A 21 -10.30 -11.66 -5.01
CA SER A 21 -10.00 -10.87 -3.81
C SER A 21 -8.80 -9.97 -4.04
N LEU A 22 -7.72 -10.50 -4.62
CA LEU A 22 -6.54 -9.70 -4.97
C LEU A 22 -6.88 -8.62 -5.99
N GLY A 23 -7.64 -8.97 -7.04
CA GLY A 23 -8.08 -8.01 -8.06
C GLY A 23 -8.86 -6.84 -7.45
N MET A 24 -9.77 -7.12 -6.51
CA MET A 24 -10.51 -6.09 -5.81
C MET A 24 -9.63 -5.21 -4.90
N ILE A 25 -8.64 -5.79 -4.23
CA ILE A 25 -7.62 -5.03 -3.48
C ILE A 25 -6.83 -4.11 -4.41
N LEU A 26 -6.35 -4.62 -5.55
CA LEU A 26 -5.62 -3.84 -6.54
C LEU A 26 -6.47 -2.67 -7.08
N LEU A 27 -7.76 -2.89 -7.33
CA LEU A 27 -8.67 -1.83 -7.77
C LEU A 27 -8.82 -0.71 -6.74
N PHE A 28 -8.90 -1.03 -5.45
CA PHE A 28 -9.09 -0.01 -4.40
C PHE A 28 -7.78 0.62 -3.90
N ASP A 29 -6.66 -0.07 -4.02
CA ASP A 29 -5.39 0.37 -3.44
C ASP A 29 -4.39 0.87 -4.48
N GLN A 30 -4.30 0.20 -5.65
CA GLN A 30 -3.27 0.49 -6.64
C GLN A 30 -3.80 1.26 -7.84
N ALA A 31 -4.98 0.89 -8.35
CA ALA A 31 -5.51 1.46 -9.59
C ALA A 31 -5.68 2.98 -9.52
N GLY A 32 -6.05 3.52 -8.36
CA GLY A 32 -6.20 4.96 -8.19
C GLY A 32 -4.92 5.77 -8.45
N ALA A 33 -3.74 5.21 -8.19
CA ALA A 33 -2.46 5.87 -8.48
C ALA A 33 -2.17 5.98 -9.99
N HIS A 34 -2.81 5.15 -10.81
CA HIS A 34 -2.67 5.14 -12.27
C HIS A 34 -3.84 5.83 -13.00
N LEU A 35 -5.03 5.77 -12.41
CA LEU A 35 -6.26 6.29 -13.01
C LEU A 35 -6.52 7.75 -12.64
N PHE A 36 -6.02 8.22 -11.49
CA PHE A 36 -6.26 9.57 -11.00
C PHE A 36 -4.97 10.38 -10.92
N SER A 37 -5.08 11.64 -11.32
CA SER A 37 -4.00 12.63 -11.23
C SER A 37 -4.58 13.96 -10.75
N GLY A 38 -3.72 14.90 -10.37
CA GLY A 38 -4.22 16.20 -9.94
C GLY A 38 -5.09 16.08 -8.67
N ALA A 39 -6.11 16.92 -8.62
CA ALA A 39 -7.06 16.93 -7.51
C ALA A 39 -7.87 15.62 -7.36
N ASP A 40 -7.98 14.81 -8.42
CA ASP A 40 -8.68 13.53 -8.36
C ASP A 40 -7.90 12.44 -7.61
N GLN A 41 -6.64 12.67 -7.20
CA GLN A 41 -5.98 11.75 -6.26
C GLN A 41 -6.66 11.69 -4.88
N ARG A 42 -7.58 12.62 -4.59
CA ARG A 42 -8.50 12.55 -3.44
C ARG A 42 -9.31 11.25 -3.40
N TYR A 43 -9.65 10.66 -4.55
CA TYR A 43 -10.43 9.42 -4.59
C TYR A 43 -9.66 8.27 -3.96
N LEU A 44 -8.35 8.16 -4.22
CA LEU A 44 -7.51 7.09 -3.68
C LEU A 44 -7.49 7.09 -2.15
N ASN A 45 -7.36 8.26 -1.54
CA ASN A 45 -7.11 8.40 -0.11
C ASN A 45 -8.37 8.62 0.72
N SER A 46 -9.39 9.24 0.14
CA SER A 46 -10.59 9.63 0.87
C SER A 46 -11.81 8.76 0.52
N TYR A 47 -11.93 8.26 -0.72
CA TYR A 47 -13.03 7.38 -1.13
C TYR A 47 -12.67 5.89 -1.06
N PHE A 48 -11.58 5.46 -1.70
CA PHE A 48 -11.22 4.04 -1.79
C PHE A 48 -10.48 3.50 -0.57
N ARG A 49 -9.77 4.34 0.19
CA ARG A 49 -9.11 3.94 1.45
C ARG A 49 -10.02 3.19 2.43
N PRO A 50 -11.19 3.71 2.83
CA PRO A 50 -12.08 2.98 3.75
C PRO A 50 -12.60 1.67 3.14
N LEU A 51 -12.72 1.58 1.81
CA LEU A 51 -13.14 0.36 1.12
C LEU A 51 -12.05 -0.72 1.18
N ARG A 52 -10.80 -0.41 0.84
CA ARG A 52 -9.70 -1.39 0.88
C ARG A 52 -9.44 -1.93 2.29
N LEU A 53 -9.46 -1.05 3.31
CA LEU A 53 -9.24 -1.48 4.69
C LEU A 53 -10.39 -2.34 5.21
N ARG A 54 -11.64 -2.00 4.84
CA ARG A 54 -12.81 -2.82 5.16
C ARG A 54 -12.71 -4.20 4.50
N LEU A 55 -12.40 -4.24 3.21
CA LEU A 55 -12.25 -5.50 2.48
C LEU A 55 -11.16 -6.37 3.15
N LEU A 56 -10.00 -5.80 3.43
CA LEU A 56 -8.91 -6.53 4.09
C LEU A 56 -9.31 -7.06 5.47
N ALA A 57 -10.04 -6.28 6.27
CA ALA A 57 -10.56 -6.71 7.56
C ALA A 57 -11.56 -7.88 7.42
N GLN A 58 -12.47 -7.80 6.45
CA GLN A 58 -13.43 -8.88 6.17
C GLN A 58 -12.72 -10.16 5.71
N LEU A 59 -11.72 -10.05 4.83
CA LEU A 59 -10.90 -11.18 4.39
C LEU A 59 -10.09 -11.79 5.56
N SER A 60 -9.61 -10.96 6.49
CA SER A 60 -8.83 -11.40 7.66
C SER A 60 -9.68 -12.18 8.66
N ASN A 61 -10.98 -11.88 8.73
CA ASN A 61 -11.95 -12.57 9.59
C ASN A 61 -12.39 -13.93 9.05
N LEU A 62 -11.99 -14.31 7.81
CA LEU A 62 -12.23 -15.65 7.31
C LEU A 62 -11.47 -16.69 8.14
N PRO A 63 -12.00 -17.93 8.25
CA PRO A 63 -11.24 -19.07 8.75
C PRO A 63 -9.87 -19.14 8.08
N SER A 64 -8.81 -19.45 8.83
CA SER A 64 -7.42 -19.37 8.33
C SER A 64 -7.22 -20.06 6.98
N ARG A 65 -7.80 -21.25 6.79
CA ARG A 65 -7.75 -22.04 5.54
C ARG A 65 -8.40 -21.38 4.33
N LEU A 66 -9.33 -20.44 4.54
CA LEU A 66 -10.08 -19.73 3.49
C LEU A 66 -9.51 -18.34 3.19
N ARG A 67 -8.49 -17.88 3.91
CA ARG A 67 -7.89 -16.56 3.63
C ARG A 67 -7.25 -16.55 2.24
N PRO A 68 -7.44 -15.50 1.43
CA PRO A 68 -7.04 -15.51 0.02
C PRO A 68 -5.53 -15.46 -0.19
N TRP A 69 -4.75 -15.16 0.84
CA TRP A 69 -3.28 -15.11 0.78
C TRP A 69 -2.59 -16.42 1.21
N ARG A 70 -3.34 -17.48 1.55
CA ARG A 70 -2.75 -18.78 1.93
C ARG A 70 -2.02 -19.42 0.75
N LEU A 71 -0.74 -19.75 0.89
CA LEU A 71 0.07 -20.38 -0.15
C LEU A 71 -0.60 -21.62 -0.72
N GLU A 72 -1.16 -22.47 0.15
CA GLU A 72 -1.76 -23.74 -0.23
C GLU A 72 -2.90 -23.55 -1.26
N ARG A 73 -3.70 -22.48 -1.12
CA ARG A 73 -4.79 -22.18 -2.04
C ARG A 73 -4.33 -21.80 -3.44
N TRP A 74 -3.12 -21.24 -3.56
CA TRP A 74 -2.53 -20.87 -4.84
C TRP A 74 -1.82 -22.07 -5.47
N GLU A 75 -1.12 -22.87 -4.68
CA GLU A 75 -0.48 -24.11 -5.14
C GLU A 75 -1.49 -25.15 -5.64
N GLU A 76 -2.64 -25.31 -4.96
CA GLU A 76 -3.75 -26.17 -5.39
C GLU A 76 -4.29 -25.80 -6.79
N GLN A 77 -4.12 -24.54 -7.20
CA GLN A 77 -4.50 -24.04 -8.51
C GLN A 77 -3.35 -24.06 -9.53
N GLY A 78 -2.20 -24.62 -9.17
CA GLY A 78 -1.03 -24.73 -10.04
C GLY A 78 -0.17 -23.46 -10.15
N TRP A 79 -0.39 -22.46 -9.29
CA TRP A 79 0.48 -21.28 -9.26
C TRP A 79 1.82 -21.60 -8.58
N SER A 80 2.90 -21.03 -9.09
CA SER A 80 4.22 -21.19 -8.46
C SER A 80 4.33 -20.39 -7.16
N PHE A 81 5.27 -20.79 -6.31
CA PHE A 81 5.61 -20.07 -5.08
C PHE A 81 5.99 -18.60 -5.38
N GLU A 82 6.74 -18.36 -6.46
CA GLU A 82 7.24 -17.04 -6.84
C GLU A 82 6.07 -16.10 -7.19
N HIS A 83 5.08 -16.60 -7.93
CA HIS A 83 3.85 -15.87 -8.21
C HIS A 83 3.08 -15.53 -6.93
N TRP A 84 2.94 -16.50 -6.02
CA TRP A 84 2.28 -16.28 -4.74
C TRP A 84 3.02 -15.25 -3.87
N ALA A 85 4.34 -15.34 -3.78
CA ALA A 85 5.17 -14.53 -2.90
C ALA A 85 5.10 -13.04 -3.27
N ILE A 86 5.20 -12.72 -4.56
CA ILE A 86 5.09 -11.33 -5.04
C ILE A 86 3.67 -10.77 -4.77
N ARG A 87 2.63 -11.60 -4.86
CA ARG A 87 1.24 -11.17 -4.60
C ARG A 87 0.98 -10.74 -3.16
N GLN A 88 1.77 -11.23 -2.22
CA GLN A 88 1.65 -10.86 -0.81
C GLN A 88 1.88 -9.36 -0.60
N ILE A 89 2.78 -8.76 -1.38
CA ILE A 89 3.06 -7.31 -1.33
C ILE A 89 1.77 -6.51 -1.56
N PHE A 90 0.95 -6.93 -2.53
CA PHE A 90 -0.30 -6.25 -2.87
C PHE A 90 -1.41 -6.50 -1.86
N PHE A 91 -1.52 -7.71 -1.29
CA PHE A 91 -2.47 -7.98 -0.22
C PHE A 91 -2.19 -7.13 1.03
N ASN A 92 -0.91 -6.86 1.30
CA ASN A 92 -0.48 -6.10 2.47
C ASN A 92 -0.41 -4.58 2.23
N GLY A 93 -0.34 -4.14 0.97
CA GLY A 93 -0.29 -2.73 0.57
C GLY A 93 -1.30 -1.82 1.28
N PRO A 94 -2.60 -2.20 1.41
CA PRO A 94 -3.59 -1.40 2.12
C PRO A 94 -3.20 -1.06 3.57
N LEU A 95 -2.49 -1.94 4.27
CA LEU A 95 -2.01 -1.69 5.63
C LEU A 95 -0.91 -0.64 5.64
N THR A 96 0.06 -0.74 4.73
CA THR A 96 1.12 0.26 4.56
C THR A 96 0.57 1.63 4.19
N HIS A 97 -0.45 1.68 3.33
CA HIS A 97 -1.07 2.94 2.90
C HIS A 97 -2.11 3.47 3.90
N SER A 98 -2.23 2.84 5.07
CA SER A 98 -3.03 3.35 6.17
C SER A 98 -2.16 4.25 7.04
N GLU A 99 -2.69 5.38 7.50
CA GLU A 99 -2.01 6.23 8.47
C GLU A 99 -2.37 5.75 9.88
N ASP A 100 -2.12 4.48 10.14
CA ASP A 100 -2.50 3.78 11.36
C ASP A 100 -1.33 2.89 11.81
N ILE A 101 -0.82 3.16 13.00
CA ILE A 101 0.39 2.53 13.52
C ILE A 101 0.21 1.02 13.76
N ASP A 102 -1.00 0.57 14.09
CA ASP A 102 -1.31 -0.82 14.39
C ASP A 102 -1.40 -1.63 13.08
N ASN A 103 -1.92 -1.03 12.02
CA ASN A 103 -1.86 -1.63 10.69
C ASN A 103 -0.42 -1.81 10.20
N HIS A 104 0.48 -0.85 10.46
CA HIS A 104 1.90 -1.01 10.16
C HIS A 104 2.55 -2.14 10.99
N ALA A 105 2.18 -2.28 12.26
CA ALA A 105 2.66 -3.39 13.09
C ALA A 105 2.22 -4.74 12.52
N LEU A 106 0.95 -4.85 12.10
CA LEU A 106 0.41 -6.04 11.43
C LEU A 106 1.15 -6.33 10.11
N GLN A 107 1.31 -5.32 9.25
CA GLN A 107 2.03 -5.44 7.98
C GLN A 107 3.47 -5.92 8.19
N ARG A 108 4.18 -5.38 9.18
CA ARG A 108 5.54 -5.79 9.50
C ARG A 108 5.61 -7.26 9.89
N GLY A 109 4.67 -7.74 10.71
CA GLY A 109 4.58 -9.15 11.07
C GLY A 109 4.32 -10.06 9.86
N LEU A 110 3.44 -9.63 8.95
CA LEU A 110 3.16 -10.37 7.70
C LEU A 110 4.38 -10.41 6.78
N HIS A 111 5.12 -9.30 6.64
CA HIS A 111 6.34 -9.26 5.84
C HIS A 111 7.47 -10.07 6.46
N GLU A 112 7.62 -10.07 7.79
CA GLU A 112 8.63 -10.90 8.44
C GLU A 112 8.37 -12.40 8.18
N ASN A 113 7.11 -12.84 8.26
CA ASN A 113 6.73 -14.21 7.93
C ASN A 113 7.04 -14.55 6.47
N LEU A 114 6.76 -13.63 5.54
CA LEU A 114 7.05 -13.79 4.12
C LEU A 114 8.56 -13.85 3.85
N ARG A 115 9.33 -12.90 4.40
CA ARG A 115 10.81 -12.87 4.29
C ARG A 115 11.37 -14.19 4.80
N ALA A 116 11.01 -14.62 6.01
CA ALA A 116 11.50 -15.87 6.58
C ALA A 116 11.16 -17.11 5.73
N LEU A 117 9.97 -17.15 5.10
CA LEU A 117 9.59 -18.23 4.21
C LEU A 117 10.43 -18.24 2.92
N VAL A 118 10.60 -17.07 2.29
CA VAL A 118 11.44 -16.92 1.10
C VAL A 118 12.89 -17.31 1.41
N GLU A 119 13.45 -16.80 2.51
CA GLU A 119 14.83 -17.10 2.95
C GLU A 119 15.06 -18.60 3.13
N ARG A 120 14.12 -19.31 3.76
CA ARG A 120 14.20 -20.78 3.90
C ARG A 120 14.17 -21.48 2.54
N ARG A 121 13.33 -21.01 1.62
CA ARG A 121 13.17 -21.63 0.30
C ARG A 121 14.40 -21.42 -0.59
N VAL A 122 14.96 -20.21 -0.61
CA VAL A 122 16.12 -19.88 -1.45
C VAL A 122 17.47 -20.11 -0.75
N LYS A 123 17.45 -20.45 0.55
CA LYS A 123 18.62 -20.66 1.40
C LYS A 123 19.56 -19.45 1.46
N ARG A 124 19.00 -18.24 1.38
CA ARG A 124 19.73 -16.97 1.47
C ARG A 124 18.99 -16.04 2.42
N ARG A 125 19.72 -15.34 3.27
CA ARG A 125 19.19 -14.30 4.14
C ARG A 125 18.99 -13.02 3.36
N ASP A 126 17.92 -12.30 3.67
CA ASP A 126 17.64 -10.97 3.16
C ASP A 126 18.73 -9.99 3.63
N PRO A 127 19.48 -9.37 2.70
CA PRO A 127 20.55 -8.43 3.04
C PRO A 127 20.04 -7.16 3.73
N ASN A 128 18.77 -6.77 3.53
CA ASN A 128 18.22 -5.56 4.14
C ASN A 128 18.01 -5.71 5.67
N ARG A 129 18.12 -6.93 6.21
CA ARG A 129 18.10 -7.14 7.66
C ARG A 129 19.25 -6.44 8.37
N ASP A 130 20.38 -6.25 7.70
CA ASP A 130 21.56 -5.63 8.30
C ASP A 130 21.39 -4.12 8.49
N THR A 131 20.53 -3.48 7.69
CA THR A 131 20.17 -2.07 7.81
C THR A 131 18.84 -1.84 8.53
N ALA A 132 18.14 -2.89 8.97
CA ALA A 132 16.80 -2.77 9.54
C ALA A 132 16.73 -1.82 10.75
N GLY A 133 17.80 -1.75 11.55
CA GLY A 133 17.90 -0.84 12.69
C GLY A 133 17.95 0.63 12.27
N SER A 134 18.79 0.98 11.30
CA SER A 134 18.88 2.36 10.78
C SER A 134 17.65 2.73 9.96
N ASP A 135 17.17 1.81 9.13
CA ASP A 135 16.00 1.99 8.26
C ASP A 135 14.74 2.34 9.08
N ALA A 136 14.61 1.80 10.31
CA ALA A 136 13.47 2.04 11.20
C ALA A 136 13.34 3.49 11.71
N HIS A 137 14.36 4.33 11.46
CA HIS A 137 14.41 5.74 11.85
C HIS A 137 14.66 6.69 10.67
N ASP A 138 14.83 6.18 9.45
CA ASP A 138 15.14 7.00 8.28
C ASP A 138 13.87 7.43 7.54
N THR A 139 13.48 8.70 7.70
CA THR A 139 12.32 9.28 7.00
C THR A 139 12.56 9.53 5.52
N MET A 140 13.81 9.50 5.06
CA MET A 140 14.17 9.71 3.65
C MET A 140 14.26 8.39 2.87
N LEU A 141 14.34 7.25 3.56
CA LEU A 141 14.55 5.94 2.95
C LEU A 141 13.50 5.61 1.88
N PHE A 142 12.21 5.86 2.16
CA PHE A 142 11.14 5.57 1.19
C PHE A 142 11.34 6.31 -0.13
N VAL A 143 11.57 7.62 -0.07
CA VAL A 143 11.78 8.46 -1.25
C VAL A 143 13.02 8.03 -2.01
N ASN A 144 14.10 7.71 -1.30
CA ASN A 144 15.34 7.23 -1.90
C ASN A 144 15.14 5.90 -2.63
N LEU A 145 14.47 4.93 -2.00
CA LEU A 145 14.19 3.62 -2.61
C LEU A 145 13.30 3.72 -3.85
N ILE A 146 12.27 4.56 -3.83
CA ILE A 146 11.41 4.77 -5.01
C ILE A 146 12.19 5.43 -6.15
N ARG A 147 13.07 6.40 -5.85
CA ARG A 147 13.92 7.06 -6.86
C ARG A 147 14.97 6.13 -7.44
N THR A 148 15.58 5.27 -6.62
CA THR A 148 16.52 4.26 -7.09
C THR A 148 15.83 3.20 -7.94
N GLY A 149 14.55 2.93 -7.68
CA GLY A 149 13.79 1.93 -8.41
C GLY A 149 14.06 0.50 -7.92
N PRO A 150 13.37 -0.49 -8.51
CA PRO A 150 13.59 -1.91 -8.20
C PRO A 150 14.98 -2.38 -8.65
N PRO A 151 15.42 -3.57 -8.23
CA PRO A 151 16.55 -4.24 -8.86
C PRO A 151 16.30 -4.41 -10.38
N GLU A 152 17.27 -4.01 -11.23
CA GLU A 152 17.17 -4.00 -12.70
C GLU A 152 18.25 -4.86 -13.40
N ASP A 153 18.92 -5.74 -12.67
CA ASP A 153 19.95 -6.64 -13.19
C ASP A 153 19.40 -7.70 -14.18
N GLU A 154 20.21 -8.15 -15.15
CA GLU A 154 19.81 -9.17 -16.16
C GLU A 154 19.29 -10.49 -15.53
N ASN A 155 19.64 -10.72 -14.25
CA ASN A 155 19.26 -11.89 -13.47
C ASN A 155 18.56 -11.49 -12.16
N VAL A 156 17.60 -10.54 -12.22
CA VAL A 156 16.73 -10.23 -11.07
C VAL A 156 16.00 -11.50 -10.64
N SER A 157 16.35 -11.99 -9.46
CA SER A 157 15.66 -13.12 -8.84
C SER A 157 14.45 -12.63 -8.03
N MET A 158 13.47 -13.52 -7.83
CA MET A 158 12.26 -13.20 -7.08
C MET A 158 12.57 -12.67 -5.67
N GLU A 159 13.54 -13.27 -4.97
CA GLU A 159 13.86 -12.84 -3.60
C GLU A 159 14.45 -11.42 -3.57
N LYS A 160 15.26 -11.02 -4.57
CA LYS A 160 15.79 -9.65 -4.65
C LYS A 160 14.67 -8.62 -4.78
N TYR A 161 13.74 -8.87 -5.71
CA TYR A 161 12.60 -7.98 -5.92
C TYR A 161 11.72 -7.92 -4.67
N LEU A 162 11.40 -9.08 -4.08
CA LEU A 162 10.57 -9.16 -2.88
C LEU A 162 11.20 -8.47 -1.68
N TRP A 163 12.50 -8.66 -1.44
CA TRP A 163 13.20 -8.02 -0.33
C TRP A 163 13.24 -6.50 -0.46
N TRP A 164 13.44 -5.99 -1.69
CA TRP A 164 13.30 -4.57 -2.01
C TRP A 164 11.87 -4.07 -1.76
N SER A 165 10.85 -4.78 -2.27
CA SER A 165 9.45 -4.42 -2.06
C SER A 165 9.07 -4.37 -0.59
N CYS A 166 9.44 -5.37 0.20
CA CYS A 166 9.20 -5.35 1.64
C CYS A 166 9.95 -4.19 2.31
N ARG A 167 11.17 -3.86 1.89
CA ARG A 167 11.94 -2.73 2.47
C ARG A 167 11.25 -1.38 2.19
N ILE A 168 10.70 -1.19 0.99
CA ILE A 168 9.88 -0.02 0.67
C ILE A 168 8.67 0.09 1.60
N MET A 169 7.98 -1.03 1.82
CA MET A 169 6.80 -1.04 2.68
C MET A 169 7.19 -0.68 4.13
N ASP A 170 8.30 -1.24 4.62
CA ASP A 170 8.81 -0.93 5.96
C ASP A 170 9.26 0.54 6.09
N ALA A 171 9.77 1.15 5.01
CA ALA A 171 10.25 2.53 4.96
C ALA A 171 9.13 3.60 5.10
N HIS A 172 7.86 3.21 5.10
CA HIS A 172 6.75 4.12 5.40
C HIS A 172 6.62 4.42 6.91
N MET A 173 6.99 3.46 7.75
CA MET A 173 6.80 3.54 9.21
C MET A 173 7.55 4.71 9.87
N PRO A 174 8.82 5.03 9.52
CA PRO A 174 9.51 6.18 10.10
C PRO A 174 8.78 7.50 9.83
N ILE A 175 8.24 7.68 8.62
CA ILE A 175 7.48 8.87 8.22
C ILE A 175 6.22 8.97 9.09
N LEU A 176 5.46 7.87 9.19
CA LEU A 176 4.25 7.84 10.00
C LEU A 176 4.53 8.10 11.49
N ARG A 177 5.63 7.59 12.04
CA ARG A 177 6.05 7.83 13.42
C ARG A 177 6.42 9.29 13.70
N GLU A 178 7.09 9.95 12.75
CA GLU A 178 7.52 11.34 12.93
C GLU A 178 6.35 12.32 12.78
N PHE A 179 5.46 12.11 11.80
CA PHE A 179 4.43 13.08 11.44
C PHE A 179 3.01 12.68 11.85
N GLY A 180 2.78 11.43 12.26
CA GLY A 180 1.44 10.89 12.55
C GLY A 180 0.54 10.69 11.33
N ARG A 181 1.03 11.07 10.14
CA ARG A 181 0.39 10.94 8.83
C ARG A 181 1.44 11.00 7.73
N TYR A 182 1.06 10.82 6.47
CA TYR A 182 1.98 11.00 5.35
C TYR A 182 1.95 12.44 4.86
N PRO A 183 3.06 13.21 4.95
CA PRO A 183 3.07 14.61 4.53
C PRO A 183 2.61 14.77 3.08
N TYR A 184 3.02 13.89 2.16
CA TYR A 184 2.61 13.95 0.76
C TYR A 184 1.11 13.70 0.50
N ASN A 185 0.34 13.26 1.50
CA ASN A 185 -1.11 13.07 1.40
C ASN A 185 -1.95 14.24 1.95
N VAL A 186 -1.34 15.18 2.67
CA VAL A 186 -2.06 16.21 3.46
C VAL A 186 -3.03 17.02 2.61
N MET A 187 -2.59 17.49 1.43
CA MET A 187 -3.46 18.28 0.57
C MET A 187 -4.66 17.49 0.05
N TRP A 188 -4.56 16.18 -0.21
CA TRP A 188 -5.70 15.38 -0.69
C TRP A 188 -6.81 15.19 0.35
N LYS A 189 -6.53 15.55 1.60
CA LYS A 189 -7.53 15.57 2.69
C LYS A 189 -8.11 16.96 2.94
N GLY A 190 -7.63 17.97 2.20
CA GLY A 190 -7.99 19.36 2.46
C GLY A 190 -7.36 19.90 3.74
N GLU A 191 -6.28 19.28 4.23
CA GLU A 191 -5.57 19.69 5.43
C GLU A 191 -4.41 20.63 5.09
N GLU A 192 -3.91 21.35 6.09
CA GLU A 192 -2.73 22.21 5.95
C GLU A 192 -1.46 21.50 6.46
N TYR A 193 -0.33 21.82 5.82
CA TYR A 193 0.98 21.38 6.27
C TYR A 193 1.43 22.14 7.51
N THR A 194 1.94 21.41 8.49
CA THR A 194 2.76 21.96 9.57
C THR A 194 4.10 22.47 9.04
N PRO A 195 4.81 23.35 9.78
CA PRO A 195 6.16 23.77 9.42
C PRO A 195 7.15 22.60 9.25
N GLU A 196 7.03 21.57 10.08
CA GLU A 196 7.87 20.37 10.06
C GLU A 196 7.65 19.57 8.78
N GLU A 197 6.39 19.36 8.41
CA GLU A 197 6.02 18.67 7.16
C GLU A 197 6.50 19.45 5.93
N LYS A 198 6.40 20.78 5.92
CA LYS A 198 6.93 21.60 4.82
C LYS A 198 8.44 21.40 4.66
N ARG A 199 9.21 21.41 5.75
CA ARG A 199 10.66 21.16 5.70
C ARG A 199 10.97 19.75 5.18
N TYR A 200 10.21 18.75 5.61
CA TYR A 200 10.35 17.38 5.07
C TYR A 200 10.06 17.35 3.56
N LEU A 201 9.00 18.02 3.11
CA LEU A 201 8.64 18.11 1.69
C LEU A 201 9.70 18.84 0.88
N GLU A 202 10.29 19.92 1.39
CA GLU A 202 11.41 20.60 0.75
C GLU A 202 12.63 19.67 0.58
N ARG A 203 13.01 18.91 1.63
CA ARG A 203 14.10 17.93 1.56
C ARG A 203 13.83 16.80 0.56
N THR A 204 12.57 16.38 0.45
CA THR A 204 12.15 15.38 -0.54
C THR A 204 11.87 15.99 -1.91
N GLN A 205 12.11 17.29 -2.11
CA GLN A 205 11.81 18.02 -3.35
C GLN A 205 10.34 17.86 -3.79
N TRP A 206 9.43 17.91 -2.82
CA TRP A 206 7.98 17.81 -3.01
C TRP A 206 7.55 16.49 -3.69
N PHE A 207 8.26 15.41 -3.35
CA PHE A 207 7.98 14.07 -3.87
C PHE A 207 6.52 13.65 -3.65
N HIS A 208 5.87 13.14 -4.71
CA HIS A 208 4.45 12.78 -4.78
C HIS A 208 3.44 13.89 -4.42
N VAL A 209 3.87 15.12 -4.16
CA VAL A 209 2.95 16.22 -3.91
C VAL A 209 2.35 16.68 -5.23
N THR A 210 1.04 16.55 -5.34
CA THR A 210 0.31 17.13 -6.47
C THR A 210 0.07 18.62 -6.24
N LYS A 211 0.50 19.46 -7.17
CA LYS A 211 0.18 20.89 -7.13
C LYS A 211 -1.29 21.12 -7.47
N MET A 212 -2.02 21.79 -6.59
CA MET A 212 -3.37 22.30 -6.83
C MET A 212 -3.36 23.81 -6.69
N ASN A 213 -4.15 24.50 -7.50
CA ASN A 213 -4.44 25.91 -7.26
C ASN A 213 -5.48 26.07 -6.14
N GLU A 214 -5.65 27.31 -5.64
CA GLU A 214 -6.55 27.61 -4.53
C GLU A 214 -8.02 27.26 -4.85
N GLY A 215 -8.45 27.46 -6.09
CA GLY A 215 -9.79 27.11 -6.55
C GLY A 215 -10.04 25.60 -6.53
N GLU A 216 -9.09 24.80 -7.03
CA GLU A 216 -9.14 23.33 -6.99
C GLU A 216 -9.19 22.81 -5.55
N LEU A 217 -8.37 23.39 -4.65
CA LEU A 217 -8.35 23.01 -3.23
C LEU A 217 -9.68 23.33 -2.54
N ASN A 218 -10.27 24.49 -2.80
CA ASN A 218 -11.54 24.90 -2.22
C ASN A 218 -12.70 24.03 -2.72
N ALA A 219 -12.81 23.81 -4.04
CA ALA A 219 -13.80 22.92 -4.62
C ALA A 219 -13.66 21.49 -4.06
N MET A 220 -12.42 21.03 -3.88
CA MET A 220 -12.16 19.74 -3.28
C MET A 220 -12.69 19.62 -1.85
N LYS A 221 -12.40 20.62 -1.00
CA LYS A 221 -12.87 20.67 0.39
C LYS A 221 -14.38 20.68 0.47
N GLU A 222 -15.05 21.45 -0.39
CA GLU A 222 -16.52 21.55 -0.44
C GLU A 222 -17.17 20.23 -0.82
N ASP A 223 -16.66 19.55 -1.85
CA ASP A 223 -17.16 18.26 -2.29
C ASP A 223 -16.99 17.18 -1.23
N MET A 224 -15.80 17.11 -0.61
CA MET A 224 -15.54 16.15 0.46
C MET A 224 -16.49 16.36 1.64
N LYS A 225 -16.73 17.62 2.03
CA LYS A 225 -17.69 17.98 3.08
C LYS A 225 -19.14 17.62 2.71
N ALA A 226 -19.50 17.76 1.43
CA ALA A 226 -20.81 17.41 0.91
C ALA A 226 -20.98 15.92 0.60
N GLY A 227 -19.93 15.10 0.75
CA GLY A 227 -19.94 13.68 0.37
C GLY A 227 -20.08 13.45 -1.14
N ARG A 228 -19.73 14.44 -1.96
CA ARG A 228 -19.78 14.36 -3.42
C ARG A 228 -18.40 14.07 -3.99
N TRP A 229 -18.42 13.43 -5.15
CA TRP A 229 -17.21 13.07 -5.89
C TRP A 229 -17.44 13.33 -7.38
N PRO A 230 -17.57 14.61 -7.81
CA PRO A 230 -17.47 14.94 -9.22
C PRO A 230 -15.99 14.93 -9.67
N PRO A 231 -15.69 14.80 -10.97
CA PRO A 231 -14.38 15.14 -11.51
C PRO A 231 -14.06 16.61 -11.23
N LEU A 232 -12.83 16.92 -10.78
CA LEU A 232 -12.41 18.33 -10.56
C LEU A 232 -11.75 18.96 -11.79
N LYS A 233 -11.51 18.17 -12.83
CA LYS A 233 -11.09 18.64 -14.16
C LYS A 233 -12.06 18.12 -15.21
N GLU A 234 -12.35 18.95 -16.22
CA GLU A 234 -12.66 18.41 -17.54
C GLU A 234 -11.37 17.78 -18.08
N GLN A 235 -11.46 16.52 -18.52
CA GLN A 235 -10.33 15.76 -19.06
C GLN A 235 -9.86 16.34 -20.39
#